data_AF-A0A7Y2SJE8-F1
#
_entry.id   AF-A0A7Y2SJE8-F1
#
_cell.length_a   1.000
_cell.length_b   1.000
_cell.length_c   1.000
_cell.angle_alpha   90.00
_cell.angle_beta   90.00
_cell.angle_gamma   90.00
#
_symmetry.space_group_name_H-M   'P 1'
#
loop_
_entity.id
_entity.type
_entity.pdbx_description
1 polymer ?
#
loop_
_entity_poly.entity_id
_entity_poly.type
_entity_poly.pdbx_seq_one_letter_code
_entity_poly.pdbx_strand_id
1 'polypeptide(L)'
;MYEDEQSKALVALAEIFHEARGSTTPVVVERIVADIDAIVKVVCFPGWQQTIAGEREVRQALRKTLLKCKLHQEQDRFDRAYASIAQ
;
A
#
# COMPACT_ATOMS: atom_id res chain seq x y z
N MET A 1 -4.25 6.93 -19.51
CA MET A 1 -3.46 5.70 -19.30
C MET A 1 -2.89 5.59 -17.88
N TYR A 2 -2.78 6.67 -17.09
CA TYR A 2 -2.30 6.61 -15.70
C TYR A 2 -3.27 5.94 -14.70
N GLU A 3 -4.56 5.85 -15.01
CA GLU A 3 -5.56 5.22 -14.13
C GLU A 3 -5.41 3.69 -14.07
N ASP A 4 -4.84 3.06 -15.09
CA ASP A 4 -4.71 1.60 -15.17
C ASP A 4 -3.60 1.06 -14.24
N GLU A 5 -2.46 1.74 -14.16
CA GLU A 5 -1.35 1.34 -13.27
C GLU A 5 -1.68 1.56 -11.80
N GLN A 6 -2.28 2.71 -11.47
CA GLN A 6 -2.76 2.98 -10.11
C GLN A 6 -3.82 1.97 -9.67
N SER A 7 -4.75 1.62 -10.57
CA SER A 7 -5.77 0.60 -10.29
C SER A 7 -5.16 -0.79 -10.09
N LYS A 8 -4.13 -1.17 -10.85
CA LYS A 8 -3.43 -2.45 -10.65
C LYS A 8 -2.71 -2.51 -9.31
N ALA A 9 -1.99 -1.45 -8.94
CA ALA A 9 -1.33 -1.36 -7.64
C ALA A 9 -2.35 -1.49 -6.50
N LEU A 10 -3.52 -0.84 -6.64
CA LEU A 10 -4.61 -0.93 -5.66
C LEU A 10 -5.20 -2.33 -5.54
N VAL A 11 -5.43 -3.01 -6.66
CA VAL A 11 -5.95 -4.38 -6.67
C VAL A 11 -4.96 -5.34 -6.02
N ALA A 12 -3.67 -5.25 -6.36
CA ALA A 12 -2.63 -6.08 -5.76
C ALA A 12 -2.50 -5.83 -4.24
N LEU A 13 -2.58 -4.57 -3.80
CA LEU A 13 -2.65 -4.24 -2.38
C LEU A 13 -3.86 -4.89 -1.71
N ALA A 14 -5.05 -4.76 -2.31
CA ALA A 14 -6.27 -5.36 -1.78
C ALA A 14 -6.14 -6.88 -1.61
N GLU A 15 -5.52 -7.58 -2.55
CA GLU A 15 -5.25 -9.02 -2.45
C GLU A 15 -4.25 -9.36 -1.34
N ILE A 16 -3.12 -8.65 -1.23
CA ILE A 16 -2.11 -8.84 -0.17
C ILE A 16 -2.74 -8.67 1.23
N PHE A 17 -3.63 -7.69 1.39
CA PHE A 17 -4.34 -7.45 2.66
C PHE A 17 -5.53 -8.38 2.86
N HIS A 18 -6.12 -8.92 1.79
CA HIS A 18 -7.16 -9.94 1.89
C HIS A 18 -6.57 -11.27 2.38
N GLU A 19 -5.36 -11.64 1.98
CA GLU A 19 -4.67 -12.85 2.48
C GLU A 19 -4.35 -12.75 3.98
N ALA A 20 -4.29 -11.53 4.54
CA ALA A 20 -4.07 -11.28 5.97
C ALA A 20 -5.22 -11.69 6.91
N ARG A 21 -6.35 -12.17 6.36
CA ARG A 21 -7.65 -12.38 7.04
C ARG A 21 -7.69 -13.40 8.18
N GLY A 22 -6.56 -13.95 8.65
CA GLY A 22 -6.55 -14.93 9.72
C GLY A 22 -7.20 -14.46 11.05
N SER A 23 -7.32 -13.15 11.29
CA SER A 23 -7.80 -12.61 12.57
C SER A 23 -8.54 -11.27 12.53
N THR A 24 -8.72 -10.65 11.35
CA THR A 24 -9.23 -9.26 11.24
C THR A 24 -10.56 -9.19 10.48
N THR A 25 -11.53 -8.44 11.03
CA THR A 25 -12.89 -8.29 10.48
C THR A 25 -12.86 -7.69 9.06
N PRO A 26 -13.68 -8.16 8.10
CA PRO A 26 -13.67 -7.67 6.70
C PRO A 26 -13.80 -6.14 6.56
N VAL A 27 -14.59 -5.51 7.41
CA VAL A 27 -14.78 -4.04 7.47
C VAL A 27 -13.46 -3.29 7.75
N VAL A 28 -12.58 -3.87 8.56
CA VAL A 28 -11.28 -3.28 8.88
C VAL A 28 -10.37 -3.35 7.66
N VAL A 29 -10.43 -4.44 6.88
CA VAL A 29 -9.62 -4.61 5.65
C VAL A 29 -9.98 -3.56 4.60
N GLU A 30 -11.27 -3.33 4.34
CA GLU A 30 -11.70 -2.31 3.38
C GLU A 30 -11.23 -0.91 3.77
N ARG A 31 -11.29 -0.57 5.07
CA ARG A 31 -10.73 0.68 5.60
C ARG A 31 -9.23 0.79 5.38
N ILE A 32 -8.49 -0.30 5.54
CA ILE A 32 -7.04 -0.35 5.34
C ILE A 32 -6.71 -0.09 3.88
N VAL A 33 -7.38 -0.79 2.96
CA VAL A 33 -7.18 -0.61 1.52
C VAL A 33 -7.50 0.83 1.12
N ALA A 34 -8.58 1.42 1.64
CA ALA A 34 -8.92 2.82 1.40
C ALA A 34 -7.87 3.81 1.98
N ASP A 35 -7.34 3.55 3.18
CA ASP A 35 -6.27 4.36 3.78
C ASP A 35 -4.99 4.30 2.93
N ILE A 36 -4.63 3.12 2.39
CA ILE A 36 -3.48 2.95 1.50
C ILE A 36 -3.73 3.65 0.16
N ASP A 37 -4.93 3.52 -0.41
CA ASP A 37 -5.31 4.22 -1.65
C ASP A 37 -5.17 5.73 -1.52
N ALA A 38 -5.72 6.30 -0.46
CA ALA A 38 -5.61 7.73 -0.19
C ALA A 38 -4.16 8.17 -0.05
N ILE A 39 -3.32 7.36 0.60
CA ILE A 39 -1.89 7.61 0.72
C ILE A 39 -1.21 7.54 -0.65
N VAL A 40 -1.38 6.45 -1.40
CA VAL A 40 -0.75 6.27 -2.70
C VAL A 40 -1.16 7.40 -3.64
N LYS A 41 -2.42 7.85 -3.63
CA LYS A 41 -2.85 9.03 -4.41
C LYS A 41 -2.16 10.34 -4.03
N VAL A 42 -1.73 10.47 -2.77
CA VAL A 42 -1.03 11.67 -2.28
C VAL A 42 0.47 11.62 -2.57
N VAL A 43 1.11 10.46 -2.43
CA VAL A 43 2.59 10.31 -2.58
C VAL A 43 3.05 9.73 -3.91
N CYS A 44 2.17 9.09 -4.68
CA CYS A 44 2.45 8.57 -6.03
C CYS A 44 2.23 9.67 -7.06
N PHE A 45 3.06 10.72 -6.99
CA PHE A 45 3.15 11.71 -8.06
C PHE A 45 3.99 11.14 -9.22
N PRO A 46 3.74 11.53 -10.48
CA PRO A 46 4.51 11.03 -11.62
C PRO A 46 6.02 11.21 -11.41
N GLY A 47 6.77 10.11 -11.48
CA GLY A 47 8.23 10.13 -11.28
C GLY A 47 8.71 10.04 -9.83
N TRP A 48 7.84 9.76 -8.86
CA TRP A 48 8.24 9.58 -7.45
C TRP A 48 9.35 8.53 -7.27
N GLN A 49 9.33 7.44 -8.07
CA GLN A 49 10.35 6.39 -8.12
C GLN A 49 11.72 6.87 -8.61
N GLN A 50 11.77 8.03 -9.29
CA GLN A 50 13.03 8.60 -9.80
C GLN A 50 13.75 9.44 -8.74
N THR A 51 13.14 9.62 -7.55
CA THR A 51 13.68 10.46 -6.49
C THR A 51 13.75 9.72 -5.17
N ILE A 52 14.85 9.89 -4.44
CA ILE A 52 15.03 9.32 -3.08
C ILE A 52 13.96 9.86 -2.12
N ALA A 53 13.51 11.10 -2.32
CA ALA A 53 12.46 11.73 -1.52
C ALA A 53 11.10 11.04 -1.73
N GLY A 54 10.67 10.86 -2.98
CA GLY A 54 9.42 10.17 -3.31
C GLY A 54 9.40 8.73 -2.81
N GLU A 55 10.49 7.99 -3.01
CA GLU A 55 10.61 6.62 -2.46
C GLU A 55 10.51 6.58 -0.94
N ARG A 56 11.13 7.54 -0.23
CA ARG A 56 11.04 7.63 1.23
C ARG A 56 9.62 7.92 1.70
N GLU A 57 8.93 8.83 1.00
CA GLU A 57 7.56 9.21 1.35
C GLU A 57 6.60 8.02 1.19
N VAL A 58 6.67 7.30 0.07
CA VAL A 58 5.87 6.09 -0.17
C VAL A 58 6.18 5.01 0.88
N ARG A 59 7.45 4.74 1.17
CA ARG A 59 7.82 3.76 2.22
C ARG A 59 7.33 4.16 3.60
N GLN A 60 7.45 5.43 3.99
CA GLN A 60 6.98 5.91 5.30
C GLN A 60 5.46 5.81 5.41
N ALA A 61 4.74 6.20 4.37
CA ALA A 61 3.29 6.18 4.38
C ALA A 61 2.76 4.74 4.42
N LEU A 62 3.33 3.84 3.62
CA LEU A 62 3.03 2.41 3.66
C LEU A 62 3.29 1.80 5.05
N ARG A 63 4.43 2.11 5.68
CA ARG A 63 4.74 1.66 7.05
C ARG A 63 3.73 2.16 8.08
N LYS A 64 3.33 3.44 7.99
CA LYS A 64 2.33 4.02 8.89
C LYS A 64 0.99 3.29 8.77
N THR A 65 0.58 2.94 7.55
CA THR A 65 -0.67 2.20 7.37
C THR A 65 -0.58 0.80 7.93
N LEU A 66 0.47 0.04 7.63
CA LEU A 66 0.69 -1.30 8.22
C LEU A 66 0.70 -1.28 9.75
N LEU A 67 1.27 -0.22 10.34
CA LEU A 67 1.28 -0.02 11.79
C LEU A 67 -0.14 0.17 12.35
N LYS A 68 -0.98 1.00 11.72
CA LYS A 68 -2.39 1.15 12.11
C LYS A 68 -3.15 -0.18 12.05
N CYS A 69 -2.79 -1.03 11.09
CA CYS A 69 -3.40 -2.36 10.90
C CYS A 69 -2.91 -3.40 11.91
N LYS A 70 -1.93 -3.05 12.76
CA LYS A 70 -1.14 -4.01 13.56
C LYS A 70 -0.43 -5.09 12.72
N LEU A 71 -0.30 -4.89 11.41
CA LEU A 71 0.41 -5.77 10.47
C LEU A 71 1.90 -5.41 10.33
N HIS A 72 2.41 -4.50 11.16
CA HIS A 72 3.81 -4.06 11.19
C HIS A 72 4.85 -5.16 11.42
N GLN A 73 4.45 -6.34 11.90
CA GLN A 73 5.35 -7.49 12.07
C GLN A 73 5.50 -8.31 10.77
N GLU A 74 4.66 -8.06 9.76
CA GLU A 74 4.66 -8.79 8.51
C GLU A 74 5.49 -8.07 7.45
N GLN A 75 6.81 -8.17 7.62
CA GLN A 75 7.78 -7.55 6.73
C GLN A 75 7.63 -8.01 5.27
N ASP A 76 7.32 -9.29 5.05
CA ASP A 76 7.04 -9.84 3.71
C ASP A 76 5.87 -9.13 3.01
N ARG A 77 4.80 -8.80 3.75
CA ARG A 77 3.68 -8.03 3.20
C ARG A 77 4.05 -6.59 2.87
N PHE A 78 4.92 -5.98 3.67
CA PHE A 78 5.46 -4.66 3.35
C PHE A 78 6.21 -4.69 2.02
N ASP A 79 7.08 -5.69 1.83
CA ASP A 79 7.90 -5.80 0.62
C ASP A 79 7.02 -6.09 -0.62
N ARG A 80 6.02 -6.99 -0.51
CA ARG A 80 5.04 -7.26 -1.58
C ARG A 80 4.20 -6.03 -1.93
N ALA A 81 3.73 -5.30 -0.91
CA ALA A 81 2.93 -4.09 -1.11
C ALA A 81 3.76 -2.97 -1.75
N TYR A 82 5.00 -2.77 -1.29
CA TYR A 82 5.90 -1.78 -1.87
C TYR A 82 6.26 -2.15 -3.31
N ALA A 83 6.55 -3.42 -3.59
CA ALA A 83 6.82 -3.90 -4.94
C ALA A 83 5.63 -3.67 -5.88
N SER A 84 4.39 -3.89 -5.41
CA SER A 84 3.18 -3.66 -6.20
C SER A 84 2.93 -2.18 -6.51
N ILE A 85 3.39 -1.27 -5.65
CA ILE A 85 3.32 0.19 -5.88
C ILE A 85 4.47 0.65 -6.78
N ALA A 86 5.63 0.00 -6.68
CA ALA A 86 6.83 0.32 -7.46
C ALA A 86 6.83 -0.30 -8.88
N GLN A 87 5.87 -1.18 -9.17
CA GLN A 87 5.71 -1.86 -10.46
C GLN A 87 4.86 -1.04 -11.43
#